data_AF-A0A850BHV6-F1
#
_entry.id   AF-A0A850BHV6-F1
#
_cell.length_a   1.000
_cell.length_b   1.000
_cell.length_c   1.000
_cell.angle_alpha   90.00
_cell.angle_beta   90.00
_cell.angle_gamma   90.00
#
_symmetry.space_group_name_H-M   'P 1'
#
loop_
_entity.id
_entity.type
_entity.pdbx_description
1 polymer ?
#
loop_
_entity_poly.entity_id
_entity_poly.type
_entity_poly.pdbx_seq_one_letter_code
_entity_poly.pdbx_strand_id
1 'polypeptide(L)'
;MRTLPNRIPPDSASTELRNVAQPILDAPAFKRLNGITFLGILSPDFGSVARRRDGTRAEHSIGVAWIALDIARCLGMSSSAQRYAVAWGLLHDIATWPLSHTSEPAFTSITGVNVRTLRRMIIVGDRRLPANFSLRSKLREMGVRPDVLLALFETHSTRIDPESRLLWQVVHSRVTPDTLEGIARCAAAYEIGTPNTSHIWANFGRDLFNDVTIKRNGIAAARRFWRKKGYVYENFINNAGAILLESRWSSAIELAFQRISLGTSLLLSEEDLIGKVNQFELPHVRTTIRYKPPLVYSVSNAPPYRHVTQLPISELHRFLQKSPMTHGGSSSTT
;
A
#
# COMPACT_ATOMS: atom_id res chain seq x y z
N MET A 1 -3.32 -26.51 9.55
CA MET A 1 -3.53 -25.06 9.73
C MET A 1 -2.23 -24.40 10.22
N ARG A 2 -1.38 -23.92 9.31
CA ARG A 2 -0.18 -23.13 9.68
C ARG A 2 -0.48 -21.66 9.44
N THR A 3 -0.61 -20.91 10.53
CA THR A 3 -0.81 -19.46 10.60
C THR A 3 0.15 -18.68 9.69
N LEU A 4 -0.33 -17.55 9.15
CA LEU A 4 0.43 -16.62 8.31
C LEU A 4 1.78 -16.26 8.97
N PRO A 5 2.90 -16.23 8.23
CA PRO A 5 4.24 -16.04 8.80
C PRO A 5 4.57 -14.60 9.22
N ASN A 6 3.62 -13.67 9.21
CA ASN A 6 3.79 -12.36 9.81
C ASN A 6 2.60 -12.07 10.72
N ARG A 7 2.91 -12.10 12.02
CA ARG A 7 2.01 -12.03 13.16
C ARG A 7 0.90 -11.01 12.94
N ILE A 8 -0.36 -11.47 12.98
CA ILE A 8 -1.39 -10.72 13.68
C ILE A 8 -0.74 -10.29 15.00
N PRO A 9 -0.70 -8.99 15.35
CA PRO A 9 -0.05 -8.57 16.58
C PRO A 9 -0.57 -9.42 17.74
N PRO A 10 0.28 -9.81 18.72
CA PRO A 10 -0.20 -10.51 19.90
C PRO A 10 -1.40 -9.75 20.49
N ASP A 11 -2.35 -10.44 21.11
CA ASP A 11 -3.66 -9.85 21.46
C ASP A 11 -3.57 -8.51 22.23
N SER A 12 -2.52 -8.33 23.03
CA SER A 12 -2.22 -7.05 23.71
C SER A 12 -1.80 -5.92 22.75
N ALA A 13 -0.96 -6.22 21.77
CA ALA A 13 -0.53 -5.29 20.72
C ALA A 13 -1.67 -4.91 19.78
N SER A 14 -2.56 -5.86 19.47
CA SER A 14 -3.76 -5.58 18.67
C SER A 14 -4.75 -4.69 19.44
N THR A 15 -4.87 -4.89 20.76
CA THR A 15 -5.67 -4.04 21.66
C THR A 15 -5.12 -2.63 21.73
N GLU A 16 -3.80 -2.47 21.88
CA GLU A 16 -3.16 -1.16 21.95
C GLU A 16 -3.35 -0.33 20.68
N LEU A 17 -3.12 -0.94 19.51
CA LEU A 17 -3.38 -0.27 18.23
C LEU A 17 -4.83 0.15 18.12
N ARG A 18 -5.77 -0.74 18.48
CA ARG A 18 -7.21 -0.45 18.45
C ARG A 18 -7.55 0.75 19.33
N ASN A 19 -7.01 0.83 20.54
CA ASN A 19 -7.27 1.96 21.44
C ASN A 19 -6.90 3.32 20.83
N VAL A 20 -5.77 3.39 20.11
CA VAL A 20 -5.35 4.61 19.42
C VAL A 20 -6.17 4.85 18.14
N ALA A 21 -6.50 3.79 17.43
CA ALA A 21 -7.08 3.82 16.09
C ALA A 21 -8.62 3.88 16.06
N GLN A 22 -9.29 3.64 17.18
CA GLN A 22 -10.73 3.35 17.25
C GLN A 22 -11.60 4.34 16.45
N PRO A 23 -11.39 5.68 16.54
CA PRO A 23 -12.21 6.63 15.78
C PRO A 23 -12.16 6.43 14.25
N ILE A 24 -11.01 6.02 13.70
CA ILE A 24 -10.88 5.70 12.27
C ILE A 24 -11.45 4.31 11.98
N LEU A 25 -11.12 3.30 12.80
CA LEU A 25 -11.59 1.92 12.58
C LEU A 25 -13.13 1.84 12.56
N ASP A 26 -13.79 2.69 13.33
CA ASP A 26 -15.25 2.75 13.38
C ASP A 26 -15.89 3.54 12.25
N ALA A 27 -15.12 4.36 11.53
CA ALA A 27 -15.64 5.22 10.49
C ALA A 27 -16.13 4.41 9.28
N PRO A 28 -17.31 4.73 8.71
CA PRO A 28 -17.83 4.08 7.51
C PRO A 28 -16.83 4.06 6.33
N ALA A 29 -16.09 5.16 6.15
CA ALA A 29 -15.05 5.25 5.12
C ALA A 29 -13.95 4.20 5.25
N PHE A 30 -13.60 3.79 6.48
CA PHE A 30 -12.61 2.72 6.72
C PHE A 30 -13.28 1.35 6.69
N LYS A 31 -14.45 1.20 7.33
CA LYS A 31 -15.18 -0.09 7.40
C LYS A 31 -15.47 -0.69 6.02
N ARG A 32 -15.71 0.15 4.99
CA ARG A 32 -15.91 -0.34 3.61
C ARG A 32 -14.71 -1.15 3.07
N LEU A 33 -13.49 -0.87 3.55
CA LEU A 33 -12.27 -1.56 3.10
C LEU A 33 -12.26 -3.05 3.49
N ASN A 34 -13.14 -3.49 4.41
CA ASN A 34 -13.31 -4.91 4.74
C ASN A 34 -13.94 -5.70 3.58
N GLY A 35 -14.67 -5.03 2.67
CA GLY A 35 -15.26 -5.66 1.49
C GLY A 35 -14.42 -5.51 0.22
N ILE A 36 -13.13 -5.17 0.35
CA ILE A 36 -12.24 -4.93 -0.79
C ILE A 36 -11.05 -5.86 -0.69
N THR A 37 -10.92 -6.80 -1.62
CA THR A 37 -9.77 -7.70 -1.78
C THR A 37 -8.46 -6.92 -1.87
N PHE A 38 -7.38 -7.42 -1.26
CA PHE A 38 -6.08 -6.77 -1.28
C PHE A 38 -5.47 -6.71 -2.69
N LEU A 39 -5.43 -7.83 -3.43
CA LEU A 39 -4.84 -7.91 -4.76
C LEU A 39 -5.82 -7.62 -5.90
N GLY A 40 -7.08 -7.26 -5.60
CA GLY A 40 -8.09 -7.04 -6.63
C GLY A 40 -8.34 -8.31 -7.44
N ILE A 41 -8.45 -8.19 -8.77
CA ILE A 41 -8.70 -9.36 -9.63
C ILE A 41 -7.55 -10.38 -9.63
N LEU A 42 -6.37 -10.00 -9.16
CA LEU A 42 -5.23 -10.91 -9.01
C LEU A 42 -5.30 -11.74 -7.72
N SER A 43 -6.27 -11.46 -6.84
CA SER A 43 -6.49 -12.25 -5.63
C SER A 43 -6.68 -13.72 -5.98
N PRO A 44 -6.08 -14.64 -5.21
CA PRO A 44 -6.37 -16.07 -5.34
C PRO A 44 -7.85 -16.42 -5.21
N ASP A 45 -8.65 -15.57 -4.57
CA ASP A 45 -10.10 -15.78 -4.41
C ASP A 45 -10.84 -15.77 -5.76
N PHE A 46 -10.26 -15.17 -6.81
CA PHE A 46 -10.80 -15.16 -8.16
C PHE A 46 -10.14 -16.17 -9.11
N GLY A 47 -9.17 -16.94 -8.62
CA GLY A 47 -8.45 -17.96 -9.39
C GLY A 47 -8.98 -19.38 -9.14
N SER A 48 -8.72 -20.28 -10.09
CA SER A 48 -9.06 -21.71 -9.98
C SER A 48 -8.03 -22.54 -9.17
N VAL A 49 -6.91 -21.93 -8.76
CA VAL A 49 -5.87 -22.60 -7.98
C VAL A 49 -6.08 -22.25 -6.52
N ALA A 50 -6.44 -23.25 -5.70
CA ALA A 50 -6.59 -23.08 -4.26
C ALA A 50 -5.28 -22.57 -3.64
N ARG A 51 -5.24 -21.27 -3.31
CA ARG A 51 -4.14 -20.65 -2.54
C ARG A 51 -4.72 -19.92 -1.34
N ARG A 52 -3.85 -19.50 -0.42
CA ARG A 52 -4.25 -18.77 0.78
C ARG A 52 -4.89 -17.44 0.39
N ARG A 53 -5.92 -17.03 1.13
CA ARG A 53 -6.53 -15.70 0.99
C ARG A 53 -5.47 -14.62 1.24
N ASP A 54 -5.42 -13.62 0.37
CA ASP A 54 -4.58 -12.44 0.51
C ASP A 54 -5.15 -11.44 1.52
N GLY A 55 -6.46 -11.51 1.77
CA GLY A 55 -7.16 -10.72 2.77
C GLY A 55 -7.69 -9.41 2.20
N THR A 56 -8.05 -8.48 3.09
CA THR A 56 -8.75 -7.24 2.70
C THR A 56 -7.84 -6.01 2.77
N ARG A 57 -8.23 -4.92 2.11
CA ARG A 57 -7.56 -3.62 2.25
C ARG A 57 -7.63 -3.06 3.67
N ALA A 58 -8.66 -3.42 4.44
CA ALA A 58 -8.73 -3.08 5.86
C ALA A 58 -7.64 -3.79 6.67
N GLU A 59 -7.48 -5.11 6.48
CA GLU A 59 -6.45 -5.90 7.16
C GLU A 59 -5.04 -5.41 6.81
N HIS A 60 -4.81 -5.13 5.52
CA HIS A 60 -3.56 -4.53 5.05
C HIS A 60 -3.29 -3.19 5.76
N SER A 61 -4.26 -2.28 5.76
CA SER A 61 -4.12 -0.96 6.39
C SER A 61 -3.86 -1.04 7.90
N ILE A 62 -4.47 -2.01 8.59
CA ILE A 62 -4.19 -2.30 10.01
C ILE A 62 -2.75 -2.80 10.19
N GLY A 63 -2.29 -3.72 9.35
CA GLY A 63 -0.90 -4.19 9.36
C GLY A 63 0.11 -3.07 9.11
N VAL A 64 -0.19 -2.18 8.16
CA VAL A 64 0.64 -1.00 7.86
C VAL A 64 0.68 -0.04 9.05
N ALA A 65 -0.46 0.22 9.69
CA ALA A 65 -0.53 1.05 10.89
C ALA A 65 0.26 0.44 12.05
N TRP A 66 0.22 -0.88 12.22
CA TRP A 66 1.02 -1.59 13.21
C TRP A 66 2.53 -1.41 12.97
N ILE A 67 2.99 -1.65 11.74
CA ILE A 67 4.41 -1.50 11.38
C ILE A 67 4.84 -0.03 11.53
N ALA A 68 4.01 0.93 11.14
CA ALA A 68 4.29 2.35 11.30
C ALA A 68 4.42 2.76 12.78
N LEU A 69 3.54 2.24 13.65
CA LEU A 69 3.60 2.46 15.09
C LEU A 69 4.87 1.86 15.70
N ASP A 70 5.22 0.63 15.31
CA ASP A 70 6.43 -0.05 15.81
C ASP A 70 7.70 0.68 15.36
N ILE A 71 7.76 1.14 14.10
CA ILE A 71 8.85 2.01 13.63
C ILE A 71 8.93 3.30 14.45
N ALA A 72 7.80 3.97 14.69
CA ALA A 72 7.79 5.20 15.47
C ALA A 72 8.35 4.97 16.90
N ARG A 73 8.09 3.80 17.49
CA ARG A 73 8.65 3.38 18.78
C ARG A 73 10.13 3.06 18.71
N CYS A 74 10.59 2.32 17.71
CA CYS A 74 12.01 2.05 17.50
C CYS A 74 12.81 3.34 17.34
N LEU A 75 12.20 4.36 16.73
CA LEU A 75 12.79 5.67 16.62
C LEU A 75 12.67 6.47 17.91
N GLY A 76 11.86 6.12 18.90
CA GLY A 76 11.65 6.91 20.12
C GLY A 76 10.82 8.18 19.87
N MET A 77 9.82 8.10 18.98
CA MET A 77 8.90 9.21 18.70
C MET A 77 7.85 9.35 19.81
N SER A 78 7.40 10.58 20.06
CA SER A 78 6.39 10.90 21.05
C SER A 78 5.06 10.19 20.78
N SER A 79 4.22 10.06 21.82
CA SER A 79 2.86 9.54 21.65
C SER A 79 2.05 10.34 20.64
N SER A 80 2.31 11.65 20.48
CA SER A 80 1.65 12.47 19.45
C SER A 80 2.02 12.00 18.06
N ALA A 81 3.32 11.87 17.78
CA ALA A 81 3.82 11.42 16.49
C ALA A 81 3.44 9.95 16.19
N GLN A 82 3.35 9.09 17.20
CA GLN A 82 2.81 7.73 17.06
C GLN A 82 1.36 7.72 16.57
N ARG A 83 0.51 8.66 16.99
CA ARG A 83 -0.87 8.78 16.46
C ARG A 83 -0.89 9.17 14.99
N TYR A 84 0.04 10.01 14.54
CA TYR A 84 0.22 10.31 13.11
C TYR A 84 0.69 9.08 12.32
N ALA A 85 1.60 8.27 12.88
CA ALA A 85 2.04 7.03 12.24
C ALA A 85 0.87 6.04 12.06
N VAL A 86 0.06 5.85 13.10
CA VAL A 86 -1.16 5.03 13.04
C VAL A 86 -2.17 5.59 12.04
N ALA A 87 -2.48 6.88 12.10
CA ALA A 87 -3.44 7.51 11.19
C ALA A 87 -2.96 7.45 9.73
N TRP A 88 -1.67 7.68 9.46
CA TRP A 88 -1.10 7.52 8.13
C TRP A 88 -1.24 6.08 7.63
N GLY A 89 -0.88 5.09 8.47
CA GLY A 89 -0.94 3.69 8.08
C GLY A 89 -2.37 3.21 7.79
N LEU A 90 -3.35 3.63 8.59
CA LEU A 90 -4.76 3.29 8.33
C LEU A 90 -5.31 3.98 7.08
N LEU A 91 -4.83 5.19 6.77
CA LEU A 91 -5.43 6.03 5.74
C LEU A 91 -4.66 6.07 4.42
N HIS A 92 -3.54 5.36 4.31
CA HIS A 92 -2.76 5.33 3.07
C HIS A 92 -3.58 4.77 1.89
N ASP A 93 -4.41 3.78 2.14
CA ASP A 93 -5.28 3.10 1.17
C ASP A 93 -6.77 3.44 1.32
N ILE A 94 -7.11 4.50 2.07
CA ILE A 94 -8.52 4.89 2.28
C ILE A 94 -9.24 5.28 0.98
N ALA A 95 -8.50 5.58 -0.07
CA ALA A 95 -9.02 5.99 -1.38
C ALA A 95 -9.15 4.81 -2.38
N THR A 96 -9.07 3.57 -1.92
CA THR A 96 -9.12 2.39 -2.80
C THR A 96 -10.55 2.02 -3.17
N TRP A 97 -10.84 1.82 -4.46
CA TRP A 97 -12.13 1.31 -4.93
C TRP A 97 -12.24 -0.23 -4.79
N PRO A 98 -13.46 -0.81 -4.87
CA PRO A 98 -13.64 -2.26 -4.97
C PRO A 98 -12.83 -2.85 -6.12
N LEU A 99 -12.24 -4.04 -5.97
CA LEU A 99 -11.21 -4.62 -6.82
C LEU A 99 -9.88 -3.85 -6.84
N SER A 100 -9.63 -3.00 -5.85
CA SER A 100 -8.30 -2.43 -5.60
C SER A 100 -7.71 -1.68 -6.82
N HIS A 101 -6.44 -1.90 -7.14
CA HIS A 101 -5.77 -1.23 -8.26
C HIS A 101 -6.32 -1.63 -9.63
N THR A 102 -7.09 -2.71 -9.73
CA THR A 102 -7.71 -3.15 -10.99
C THR A 102 -8.77 -2.16 -11.46
N SER A 103 -9.60 -1.64 -10.55
CA SER A 103 -10.70 -0.72 -10.89
C SER A 103 -10.32 0.76 -10.85
N GLU A 104 -9.19 1.07 -10.20
CA GLU A 104 -8.76 2.44 -9.95
C GLU A 104 -8.61 3.29 -11.23
N PRO A 105 -8.01 2.80 -12.35
CA PRO A 105 -7.96 3.58 -13.58
C PRO A 105 -9.35 3.88 -14.15
N ALA A 106 -10.24 2.88 -14.15
CA ALA A 106 -11.61 3.01 -14.64
C ALA A 106 -12.41 4.04 -13.84
N PHE A 107 -12.43 3.93 -12.51
CA PHE A 107 -13.17 4.88 -11.68
C PHE A 107 -12.53 6.28 -11.66
N THR A 108 -11.21 6.38 -11.81
CA THR A 108 -10.55 7.68 -12.01
C THR A 108 -11.01 8.32 -13.32
N SER A 109 -11.10 7.54 -14.40
CA SER A 109 -11.61 8.00 -15.70
C SER A 109 -13.07 8.46 -15.60
N ILE A 110 -13.95 7.61 -15.04
CA ILE A 110 -15.39 7.87 -14.93
C ILE A 110 -15.69 9.08 -14.03
N THR A 111 -15.06 9.15 -12.86
CA THR A 111 -15.42 10.15 -11.84
C THR A 111 -14.62 11.45 -11.96
N GLY A 112 -13.54 11.46 -12.75
CA GLY A 112 -12.59 12.57 -12.84
C GLY A 112 -11.80 12.81 -11.55
N VAL A 113 -11.82 11.90 -10.59
CA VAL A 113 -11.14 12.02 -9.29
C VAL A 113 -10.11 10.92 -9.15
N ASN A 114 -8.83 11.30 -9.04
CA ASN A 114 -7.75 10.36 -8.72
C ASN A 114 -7.66 10.08 -7.22
N VAL A 115 -6.94 9.01 -6.84
CA VAL A 115 -6.81 8.58 -5.44
C VAL A 115 -6.19 9.63 -4.50
N ARG A 116 -5.27 10.47 -4.98
CA ARG A 116 -4.68 11.54 -4.15
C ARG A 116 -5.76 12.55 -3.77
N THR A 117 -6.59 12.94 -4.73
CA THR A 117 -7.70 13.86 -4.53
C THR A 117 -8.77 13.22 -3.66
N LEU A 118 -9.14 11.96 -3.93
CA LEU A 118 -10.11 11.22 -3.14
C LEU A 118 -9.68 11.05 -1.68
N ARG A 119 -8.41 10.69 -1.41
CA ARG A 119 -7.87 10.59 -0.04
C ARG A 119 -8.04 11.92 0.70
N ARG A 120 -7.71 13.04 0.06
CA ARG A 120 -7.91 14.38 0.62
C ARG A 120 -9.38 14.63 0.92
N MET A 121 -10.28 14.35 -0.03
CA MET A 121 -11.73 14.50 0.13
C MET A 121 -12.28 13.70 1.32
N ILE A 122 -11.83 12.46 1.52
CA ILE A 122 -12.22 11.64 2.67
C ILE A 122 -11.68 12.23 3.98
N ILE A 123 -10.40 12.61 4.01
CA ILE A 123 -9.76 13.17 5.22
C ILE A 123 -10.41 14.49 5.66
N VAL A 124 -10.70 15.39 4.72
CA VAL A 124 -11.18 16.74 5.03
C VAL A 124 -12.70 16.89 4.96
N GLY A 125 -13.40 15.93 4.36
CA GLY A 125 -14.80 16.02 3.95
C GLY A 125 -14.98 16.72 2.59
N ASP A 126 -15.80 16.14 1.71
CA ASP A 126 -16.24 16.74 0.44
C ASP A 126 -17.71 16.34 0.21
N ARG A 127 -18.50 17.29 -0.27
CA ARG A 127 -19.95 17.13 -0.53
C ARG A 127 -20.30 16.10 -1.60
N ARG A 128 -19.35 15.71 -2.45
CA ARG A 128 -19.53 14.65 -3.47
C ARG A 128 -19.45 13.24 -2.86
N LEU A 129 -19.00 13.12 -1.61
CA LEU A 129 -18.91 11.87 -0.87
C LEU A 129 -20.09 11.75 0.10
N PRO A 130 -20.44 10.52 0.53
CA PRO A 130 -21.36 10.33 1.64
C PRO A 130 -20.92 11.13 2.87
N ALA A 131 -21.85 11.82 3.54
CA ALA A 131 -21.51 12.71 4.65
C ALA A 131 -20.73 12.01 5.79
N ASN A 132 -21.06 10.74 6.03
CA ASN A 132 -20.42 9.88 7.03
C ASN A 132 -19.03 9.36 6.62
N PHE A 133 -18.51 9.74 5.45
CA PHE A 133 -17.15 9.39 5.03
C PHE A 133 -16.10 10.39 5.52
N SER A 134 -16.49 11.58 5.97
CA SER A 134 -15.51 12.55 6.46
C SER A 134 -14.80 12.03 7.71
N LEU A 135 -13.47 12.01 7.68
CA LEU A 135 -12.63 11.62 8.82
C LEU A 135 -12.15 12.82 9.64
N ARG A 136 -12.56 14.05 9.31
CA ARG A 136 -12.05 15.27 9.94
C ARG A 136 -12.26 15.27 11.45
N SER A 137 -13.46 14.92 11.93
CA SER A 137 -13.77 14.86 13.36
C SER A 137 -13.04 13.70 14.03
N LYS A 138 -13.02 12.52 13.40
CA LYS A 138 -12.33 11.33 13.90
C LYS A 138 -10.83 11.52 14.08
N LEU A 139 -10.18 12.22 13.15
CA LEU A 139 -8.78 12.60 13.29
C LEU A 139 -8.58 13.57 14.47
N ARG A 140 -9.48 14.54 14.66
CA ARG A 140 -9.40 15.47 15.80
C ARG A 140 -9.62 14.76 17.15
N GLU A 141 -10.53 13.79 17.22
CA GLU A 141 -10.72 12.92 18.39
C GLU A 141 -9.42 12.19 18.77
N MET A 142 -8.63 11.79 17.76
CA MET A 142 -7.29 11.21 17.95
C MET A 142 -6.19 12.26 18.21
N GLY A 143 -6.50 13.56 18.28
CA GLY A 143 -5.48 14.61 18.37
C GLY A 143 -4.57 14.69 17.14
N VAL A 144 -5.04 14.21 15.99
CA VAL A 144 -4.35 14.26 14.69
C VAL A 144 -4.94 15.39 13.85
N ARG A 145 -4.10 16.33 13.43
CA ARG A 145 -4.51 17.43 12.57
C ARG A 145 -4.57 16.97 11.10
N PRO A 146 -5.71 17.13 10.40
CA PRO A 146 -5.83 16.70 9.01
C PRO A 146 -4.81 17.31 8.05
N ASP A 147 -4.45 18.58 8.22
CA ASP A 147 -3.47 19.28 7.37
C ASP A 147 -2.06 18.73 7.53
N VAL A 148 -1.64 18.43 8.77
CA VAL A 148 -0.33 17.83 9.06
C VAL A 148 -0.28 16.39 8.55
N LEU A 149 -1.35 15.60 8.75
CA LEU A 149 -1.45 14.25 8.22
C LEU A 149 -1.38 14.24 6.68
N LEU A 150 -2.09 15.17 6.02
CA LEU A 150 -2.04 15.29 4.56
C LEU A 150 -0.62 15.60 4.07
N ALA A 151 0.14 16.43 4.79
CA ALA A 151 1.52 16.74 4.46
C ALA A 151 2.43 15.49 4.45
N LEU A 152 2.12 14.45 5.24
CA LEU A 152 2.86 13.18 5.22
C LEU A 152 2.67 12.39 3.91
N PHE A 153 1.56 12.61 3.19
CA PHE A 153 1.33 11.98 1.89
C PHE A 153 1.98 12.73 0.72
N GLU A 154 2.43 13.98 0.95
CA GLU A 154 3.02 14.80 -0.10
C GLU A 154 4.52 14.51 -0.25
N THR A 155 4.99 14.45 -1.51
CA THR A 155 6.40 14.17 -1.83
C THR A 155 7.34 15.33 -1.51
N HIS A 156 6.80 16.53 -1.35
CA HIS A 156 7.52 17.71 -0.93
C HIS A 156 6.63 18.46 0.05
N SER A 157 7.14 18.70 1.25
CA SER A 157 6.44 19.51 2.24
C SER A 157 7.43 20.40 2.97
N THR A 158 7.13 21.69 2.99
CA THR A 158 7.97 22.74 3.59
C THR A 158 7.60 23.02 5.06
N ARG A 159 6.57 22.35 5.59
CA ARG A 159 6.02 22.60 6.93
C ARG A 159 5.81 21.30 7.69
N ILE A 160 6.91 20.61 8.00
CA ILE A 160 6.89 19.40 8.80
C ILE A 160 7.79 19.63 10.03
N ASP A 161 7.23 19.44 11.22
CA ASP A 161 7.99 19.48 12.48
C ASP A 161 9.02 18.33 12.54
N PRO A 162 10.02 18.39 13.44
CA PRO A 162 11.10 17.40 13.47
C PRO A 162 10.61 15.94 13.61
N GLU A 163 9.57 15.66 14.39
CA GLU A 163 9.07 14.29 14.55
C GLU A 163 8.30 13.83 13.32
N SER A 164 7.43 14.70 12.79
CA SER A 164 6.73 14.40 11.54
C SER A 164 7.73 14.23 10.38
N ARG A 165 8.91 14.85 10.44
CA ARG A 165 9.98 14.69 9.43
C ARG A 165 10.55 13.28 9.48
N LEU A 166 10.76 12.71 10.66
CA LEU A 166 11.22 11.31 10.80
C LEU A 166 10.20 10.35 10.19
N LEU A 167 8.91 10.52 10.51
CA LEU A 167 7.85 9.72 9.92
C LEU A 167 7.80 9.89 8.40
N TRP A 168 7.93 11.14 7.92
CA TRP A 168 7.99 11.45 6.50
C TRP A 168 9.15 10.70 5.81
N GLN A 169 10.36 10.69 6.40
CA GLN A 169 11.50 9.93 5.86
C GLN A 169 11.18 8.44 5.73
N VAL A 170 10.50 7.84 6.72
CA VAL A 170 10.11 6.43 6.72
C VAL A 170 9.09 6.13 5.62
N VAL A 171 8.01 6.92 5.54
CA VAL A 171 6.89 6.64 4.64
C VAL A 171 7.18 6.97 3.17
N HIS A 172 8.22 7.78 2.91
CA HIS A 172 8.75 8.03 1.56
C HIS A 172 10.03 7.23 1.26
N SER A 173 10.44 6.34 2.17
CA SER A 173 11.62 5.50 1.97
C SER A 173 11.38 4.38 0.96
N ARG A 174 12.43 3.60 0.73
CA ARG A 174 12.41 2.36 -0.06
C ARG A 174 11.86 1.15 0.72
N VAL A 175 11.68 1.28 2.02
CA VAL A 175 11.18 0.22 2.91
C VAL A 175 10.03 0.78 3.76
N THR A 176 9.03 1.35 3.08
CA THR A 176 7.84 1.91 3.73
C THR A 176 7.06 0.83 4.49
N PRO A 177 6.30 1.20 5.53
CA PRO A 177 5.41 0.24 6.21
C PRO A 177 4.45 -0.46 5.24
N ASP A 178 3.89 0.29 4.28
CA ASP A 178 3.06 -0.21 3.18
C ASP A 178 3.78 -1.30 2.37
N THR A 179 4.99 -1.00 1.86
CA THR A 179 5.75 -1.98 1.08
C THR A 179 6.09 -3.22 1.91
N LEU A 180 6.51 -3.05 3.16
CA LEU A 180 6.89 -4.15 4.03
C LEU A 180 5.72 -5.10 4.31
N GLU A 181 4.54 -4.55 4.60
CA GLU A 181 3.32 -5.32 4.82
C GLU A 181 2.85 -5.98 3.52
N GLY A 182 2.64 -5.18 2.48
CA GLY A 182 1.96 -5.63 1.26
C GLY A 182 2.72 -6.72 0.52
N ILE A 183 4.06 -6.67 0.48
CA ILE A 183 4.87 -7.74 -0.11
C ILE A 183 4.85 -9.00 0.74
N ALA A 184 4.93 -8.87 2.06
CA ALA A 184 4.83 -10.00 2.97
C ALA A 184 3.48 -10.72 2.84
N ARG A 185 2.39 -9.94 2.78
CA ARG A 185 1.03 -10.43 2.56
C ARG A 185 0.87 -11.12 1.21
N CYS A 186 1.26 -10.45 0.13
CA CYS A 186 1.20 -11.00 -1.22
C CYS A 186 2.00 -12.31 -1.33
N ALA A 187 3.23 -12.31 -0.82
CA ALA A 187 4.06 -13.51 -0.81
C ALA A 187 3.41 -14.66 -0.01
N ALA A 188 2.81 -14.37 1.14
CA ALA A 188 2.10 -15.39 1.92
C ALA A 188 0.87 -15.95 1.19
N ALA A 189 0.13 -15.11 0.45
CA ALA A 189 -1.01 -15.55 -0.36
C ALA A 189 -0.59 -16.53 -1.47
N TYR A 190 0.58 -16.31 -2.08
CA TYR A 190 1.16 -17.20 -3.08
C TYR A 190 2.12 -18.26 -2.51
N GLU A 191 2.14 -18.45 -1.18
CA GLU A 191 3.00 -19.43 -0.49
C GLU A 191 4.51 -19.25 -0.73
N ILE A 192 4.92 -18.03 -1.00
CA ILE A 192 6.31 -17.62 -1.18
C ILE A 192 6.88 -17.23 0.17
N GLY A 193 8.00 -17.87 0.56
CA GLY A 193 8.74 -17.47 1.75
C GLY A 193 9.34 -16.06 1.63
N THR A 194 9.09 -15.21 2.63
CA THR A 194 9.74 -13.91 2.79
C THR A 194 10.69 -13.90 3.99
N PRO A 195 11.78 -13.11 3.97
CA PRO A 195 12.53 -12.86 5.19
C PRO A 195 11.61 -12.22 6.24
N ASN A 196 11.94 -12.41 7.53
CA ASN A 196 11.28 -11.69 8.61
C ASN A 196 11.48 -10.18 8.39
N THR A 197 10.39 -9.49 8.06
CA THR A 197 10.43 -8.06 7.73
C THR A 197 10.67 -7.21 8.97
N SER A 198 10.31 -7.68 10.18
CA SER A 198 10.49 -6.91 11.42
C SER A 198 11.95 -6.64 11.75
N HIS A 199 12.84 -7.53 11.32
CA HIS A 199 14.27 -7.34 11.45
C HIS A 199 14.79 -6.12 10.65
N ILE A 200 14.04 -5.61 9.67
CA ILE A 200 14.42 -4.41 8.92
C ILE A 200 14.23 -3.18 9.81
N TRP A 201 13.02 -2.95 10.32
CA TRP A 201 12.74 -1.75 11.11
C TRP A 201 13.24 -1.82 12.55
N ALA A 202 13.41 -3.01 13.13
CA ALA A 202 14.09 -3.17 14.41
C ALA A 202 15.57 -2.70 14.37
N ASN A 203 16.14 -2.54 13.17
CA ASN A 203 17.47 -2.01 12.94
C ASN A 203 17.45 -0.53 12.49
N PHE A 204 16.30 0.14 12.53
CA PHE A 204 16.23 1.58 12.33
C PHE A 204 16.79 2.32 13.55
N GLY A 205 17.29 3.52 13.31
CA GLY A 205 17.79 4.42 14.34
C GLY A 205 17.73 5.87 13.86
N ARG A 206 18.31 6.76 14.67
CA ARG A 206 18.52 8.16 14.33
C ARG A 206 20.01 8.47 14.41
N ASP A 207 20.51 9.30 13.53
CA ASP A 207 21.83 9.90 13.70
C ASP A 207 21.77 11.21 14.50
N LEU A 208 22.93 11.87 14.63
CA LEU A 208 23.06 13.14 15.36
C LEU A 208 22.28 14.30 14.70
N PHE A 209 21.87 14.17 13.44
CA PHE A 209 21.12 15.17 12.69
C PHE A 209 19.62 14.85 12.62
N ASN A 210 19.15 13.83 13.36
CA ASN A 210 17.78 13.31 13.30
C ASN A 210 17.38 12.82 11.89
N ASP A 211 18.32 12.27 11.13
CA ASP A 211 17.98 11.48 9.96
C ASP A 211 17.79 10.02 10.33
N VAL A 212 16.82 9.39 9.67
CA VAL A 212 16.50 7.99 9.92
C VAL A 212 17.57 7.13 9.26
N THR A 213 18.22 6.32 10.07
CA THR A 213 19.29 5.41 9.63
C THR A 213 18.88 3.96 9.77
N ILE A 214 19.60 3.07 9.09
CA ILE A 214 19.47 1.62 9.19
C ILE A 214 20.85 1.00 9.42
N LYS A 215 20.95 0.13 10.43
CA LYS A 215 22.19 -0.61 10.74
C LYS A 215 22.48 -1.66 9.67
N ARG A 216 23.76 -2.04 9.55
CA ARG A 216 24.25 -3.04 8.57
C ARG A 216 23.40 -4.33 8.50
N ASN A 217 22.98 -4.86 9.63
CA ASN A 217 22.15 -6.07 9.70
C ASN A 217 20.75 -5.85 9.08
N GLY A 218 20.17 -4.66 9.30
CA GLY A 218 18.93 -4.23 8.65
C GLY A 218 19.09 -4.06 7.15
N ILE A 219 20.22 -3.52 6.67
CA ILE A 219 20.50 -3.38 5.23
C ILE A 219 20.53 -4.76 4.54
N ALA A 220 21.18 -5.74 5.17
CA ALA A 220 21.21 -7.10 4.64
C ALA A 220 19.80 -7.73 4.57
N ALA A 221 18.96 -7.50 5.58
CA ALA A 221 17.56 -7.95 5.57
C ALA A 221 16.74 -7.24 4.49
N ALA A 222 16.89 -5.91 4.34
CA ALA A 222 16.22 -5.12 3.31
C ALA A 222 16.57 -5.60 1.90
N ARG A 223 17.84 -5.95 1.63
CA ARG A 223 18.26 -6.53 0.33
C ARG A 223 17.58 -7.86 0.03
N ARG A 224 17.52 -8.77 1.02
CA ARG A 224 16.79 -10.06 0.85
C ARG A 224 15.31 -9.82 0.59
N PHE A 225 14.70 -8.90 1.32
CA PHE A 225 13.31 -8.51 1.14
C PHE A 225 13.06 -7.94 -0.27
N TRP A 226 13.94 -7.07 -0.75
CA TRP A 226 13.82 -6.47 -2.08
C TRP A 226 13.97 -7.48 -3.23
N ARG A 227 14.85 -8.48 -3.09
CA ARG A 227 14.93 -9.59 -4.06
C ARG A 227 13.60 -10.35 -4.11
N LYS A 228 12.96 -10.57 -2.96
CA LYS A 228 11.64 -11.21 -2.91
C LYS A 228 10.52 -10.32 -3.46
N LYS A 229 10.57 -9.01 -3.20
CA LYS A 229 9.69 -8.04 -3.87
C LYS A 229 9.83 -8.11 -5.39
N GLY A 230 11.06 -8.13 -5.92
CA GLY A 230 11.32 -8.26 -7.35
C GLY A 230 10.70 -9.53 -7.92
N TYR A 231 10.95 -10.68 -7.28
CA TYR A 231 10.35 -11.95 -7.67
C TYR A 231 8.81 -11.92 -7.69
N VAL A 232 8.18 -11.42 -6.62
CA VAL A 232 6.71 -11.28 -6.53
C VAL A 232 6.17 -10.39 -7.65
N TYR A 233 6.81 -9.25 -7.89
CA TYR A 233 6.40 -8.33 -8.95
C TYR A 233 6.50 -8.99 -10.32
N GLU A 234 7.64 -9.57 -10.64
CA GLU A 234 7.88 -10.18 -11.96
C GLU A 234 6.94 -11.36 -12.25
N ASN A 235 6.68 -12.21 -11.26
CA ASN A 235 5.97 -13.47 -11.49
C ASN A 235 4.45 -13.37 -11.28
N PHE A 236 3.96 -12.43 -10.46
CA PHE A 236 2.55 -12.40 -10.06
C PHE A 236 1.84 -11.08 -10.36
N ILE A 237 2.53 -9.94 -10.25
CA ILE A 237 1.89 -8.61 -10.37
C ILE A 237 2.11 -7.98 -11.76
N ASN A 238 3.28 -8.19 -12.36
CA ASN A 238 3.72 -7.55 -13.60
C ASN A 238 4.02 -8.54 -14.72
N ASN A 239 3.68 -9.83 -14.56
CA ASN A 239 3.74 -10.74 -15.71
C ASN A 239 2.70 -10.29 -16.76
N ALA A 240 2.95 -10.65 -18.03
CA ALA A 240 2.12 -10.20 -19.15
C ALA A 240 0.64 -10.59 -19.00
N GLY A 241 0.36 -11.78 -18.46
CA GLY A 241 -1.01 -12.26 -18.23
C GLY A 241 -1.77 -11.44 -17.20
N ALA A 242 -1.12 -11.11 -16.07
CA ALA A 242 -1.70 -10.27 -15.02
C ALA A 242 -1.97 -8.85 -15.53
N ILE A 243 -1.00 -8.26 -16.25
CA ILE A 243 -1.16 -6.93 -16.86
C ILE A 243 -2.34 -6.91 -17.83
N LEU A 244 -2.44 -7.91 -18.71
CA LEU A 244 -3.53 -8.02 -19.67
C LEU A 244 -4.87 -8.20 -18.96
N LEU A 245 -4.95 -9.09 -17.97
CA LEU A 245 -6.16 -9.35 -17.20
C LEU A 245 -6.68 -8.07 -16.53
N GLU A 246 -5.82 -7.36 -15.78
CA GLU A 246 -6.20 -6.11 -15.13
C GLU A 246 -6.65 -5.04 -16.13
N SER A 247 -5.96 -4.94 -17.27
CA SER A 247 -6.31 -3.97 -18.31
C SER A 247 -7.69 -4.26 -18.91
N ARG A 248 -8.01 -5.53 -19.19
CA ARG A 248 -9.33 -5.96 -19.69
C ARG A 248 -10.43 -5.68 -18.67
N TRP A 249 -10.16 -5.96 -17.40
CA TRP A 249 -11.10 -5.68 -16.30
C TRP A 249 -11.33 -4.18 -16.12
N SER A 250 -10.29 -3.36 -16.14
CA SER A 250 -10.42 -1.91 -16.08
C SER A 250 -11.31 -1.39 -17.21
N SER A 251 -11.10 -1.83 -18.45
CA SER A 251 -11.96 -1.44 -19.58
C SER A 251 -13.40 -1.93 -19.41
N ALA A 252 -13.61 -3.14 -18.93
CA ALA A 252 -14.96 -3.67 -18.71
C ALA A 252 -15.72 -2.90 -17.61
N ILE A 253 -15.03 -2.52 -16.53
CA ILE A 253 -15.59 -1.67 -15.46
C ILE A 253 -15.99 -0.31 -16.02
N GLU A 254 -15.12 0.30 -16.83
CA GLU A 254 -15.41 1.59 -17.46
C GLU A 254 -16.68 1.53 -18.32
N LEU A 255 -16.85 0.47 -19.12
CA LEU A 255 -18.05 0.23 -19.91
C LEU A 255 -19.31 -0.03 -19.05
N ALA A 256 -19.18 -0.84 -18.00
CA ALA A 256 -20.32 -1.22 -17.14
C ALA A 256 -20.82 -0.07 -16.24
N PHE A 257 -19.97 0.93 -15.96
CA PHE A 257 -20.23 1.97 -14.96
C PHE A 257 -20.07 3.41 -15.47
N GLN A 258 -20.11 3.65 -16.78
CA GLN A 258 -19.87 4.97 -17.43
C GLN A 258 -20.48 6.22 -16.78
N ARG A 259 -21.57 6.09 -16.01
CA ARG A 259 -22.30 7.21 -15.37
C ARG A 259 -22.45 7.09 -13.87
N ILE A 260 -21.68 6.22 -13.21
CA ILE A 260 -21.76 6.08 -11.75
C ILE A 260 -21.23 7.34 -11.06
N SER A 261 -21.90 7.77 -9.99
CA SER A 261 -21.41 8.89 -9.18
C SER A 261 -20.17 8.46 -8.36
N LEU A 262 -19.34 9.42 -7.96
CA LEU A 262 -18.20 9.16 -7.08
C LEU A 262 -18.64 8.48 -5.77
N GLY A 263 -19.66 9.01 -5.09
CA GLY A 263 -20.17 8.43 -3.84
C GLY A 263 -20.68 7.00 -4.01
N THR A 264 -21.43 6.74 -5.09
CA THR A 264 -21.96 5.39 -5.37
C THR A 264 -20.84 4.42 -5.71
N SER A 265 -19.82 4.83 -6.49
CA SER A 265 -18.69 3.95 -6.86
C SER A 265 -17.90 3.42 -5.65
N LEU A 266 -17.85 4.19 -4.56
CA LEU A 266 -17.15 3.82 -3.34
C LEU A 266 -17.95 2.87 -2.43
N LEU A 267 -19.26 2.79 -2.66
CA LEU A 267 -20.20 1.96 -1.92
C LEU A 267 -20.54 0.65 -2.65
N LEU A 268 -20.05 0.45 -3.87
CA LEU A 268 -20.20 -0.81 -4.59
C LEU A 268 -19.57 -1.94 -3.79
N SER A 269 -20.25 -3.08 -3.70
CA SER A 269 -19.62 -4.33 -3.28
C SER A 269 -18.78 -4.89 -4.44
N GLU A 270 -17.75 -5.69 -4.15
CA GLU A 270 -17.03 -6.41 -5.19
C GLU A 270 -17.94 -7.41 -5.92
N GLU A 271 -18.90 -8.02 -5.21
CA GLU A 271 -19.88 -8.94 -5.80
C GLU A 271 -20.74 -8.25 -6.86
N ASP A 272 -21.33 -7.08 -6.56
CA ASP A 272 -22.14 -6.32 -7.51
C ASP A 272 -21.30 -5.85 -8.71
N LEU A 273 -20.06 -5.40 -8.44
CA LEU A 273 -19.14 -4.97 -9.47
C LEU A 273 -18.82 -6.12 -10.43
N ILE A 274 -18.42 -7.27 -9.90
CA ILE A 274 -18.09 -8.47 -10.66
C ILE A 274 -19.32 -8.97 -11.42
N GLY A 275 -20.47 -9.08 -10.74
CA GLY A 275 -21.71 -9.54 -11.34
C GLY A 275 -22.12 -8.69 -12.54
N LYS A 276 -21.94 -7.37 -12.44
CA LYS A 276 -22.22 -6.47 -13.56
C LYS A 276 -21.20 -6.59 -14.69
N VAL A 277 -19.91 -6.68 -14.37
CA VAL A 277 -18.85 -6.86 -15.39
C VAL A 277 -19.02 -8.18 -16.14
N ASN A 278 -19.39 -9.26 -15.47
CA ASN A 278 -19.59 -10.58 -16.06
C ASN A 278 -20.79 -10.66 -17.03
N GLN A 279 -21.65 -9.64 -17.08
CA GLN A 279 -22.69 -9.53 -18.12
C GLN A 279 -22.10 -9.12 -19.48
N PHE A 280 -20.84 -8.72 -19.52
CA PHE A 280 -20.13 -8.31 -20.72
C PHE A 280 -18.99 -9.30 -21.02
N GLU A 281 -18.71 -9.50 -22.30
CA GLU A 281 -17.46 -10.14 -22.69
C GLU A 281 -16.30 -9.20 -22.37
N LEU A 282 -15.25 -9.72 -21.72
CA LEU A 282 -14.08 -8.92 -21.40
C LEU A 282 -13.46 -8.37 -22.70
N PRO A 283 -13.33 -7.05 -22.86
CA PRO A 283 -12.90 -6.44 -24.12
C PRO A 283 -11.47 -6.85 -24.45
N HIS A 284 -11.12 -6.81 -25.74
CA HIS A 284 -9.73 -6.89 -26.15
C HIS A 284 -9.08 -5.51 -26.02
N VAL A 285 -7.96 -5.44 -25.31
CA VAL A 285 -7.24 -4.18 -25.03
C VAL A 285 -5.93 -4.15 -25.80
N ARG A 286 -5.72 -3.06 -26.56
CA ARG A 286 -4.49 -2.85 -27.36
C ARG A 286 -3.38 -2.14 -26.57
N THR A 287 -3.73 -1.52 -25.45
CA THR A 287 -2.83 -0.75 -24.59
C THR A 287 -2.98 -1.19 -23.14
N THR A 288 -1.89 -1.07 -22.38
CA THR A 288 -1.92 -1.40 -20.94
C THR A 288 -2.65 -0.30 -20.18
N ILE A 289 -3.64 -0.69 -19.38
CA ILE A 289 -4.41 0.20 -18.50
C ILE A 289 -4.19 -0.26 -17.07
N ARG A 290 -3.35 0.45 -16.32
CA ARG A 290 -3.03 0.12 -14.93
C ARG A 290 -2.85 1.38 -14.09
N TYR A 291 -3.06 1.22 -12.79
CA TYR A 291 -2.78 2.28 -11.83
C TYR A 291 -1.30 2.69 -11.80
N LYS A 292 -0.39 1.71 -11.88
CA LYS A 292 1.06 1.93 -11.90
C LYS A 292 1.68 1.28 -13.12
N PRO A 293 2.67 1.93 -13.77
CA PRO A 293 3.46 1.29 -14.81
C PRO A 293 4.12 0.01 -14.28
N PRO A 294 4.23 -1.05 -15.10
CA PRO A 294 4.95 -2.25 -14.73
C PRO A 294 6.45 -1.97 -14.61
N LEU A 295 7.06 -2.60 -13.60
CA LEU A 295 8.43 -2.34 -13.17
C LEU A 295 9.16 -3.65 -12.90
N VAL A 296 10.44 -3.66 -13.22
CA VAL A 296 11.39 -4.66 -12.78
C VAL A 296 12.23 -4.07 -11.66
N TYR A 297 12.51 -4.87 -10.64
CA TYR A 297 13.38 -4.51 -9.54
C TYR A 297 14.60 -5.42 -9.53
N SER A 298 15.79 -4.83 -9.55
CA SER A 298 17.04 -5.55 -9.34
C SER A 298 17.78 -4.97 -8.14
N VAL A 299 18.49 -5.84 -7.43
CA VAL A 299 19.25 -5.48 -6.22
C VAL A 299 20.71 -5.73 -6.52
N SER A 300 21.54 -4.69 -6.39
CA SER A 300 22.98 -4.81 -6.58
C SER A 300 23.55 -5.91 -5.67
N ASN A 301 24.46 -6.73 -6.21
CA ASN A 301 25.17 -7.75 -5.45
C ASN A 301 26.32 -7.17 -4.63
N ALA A 302 26.82 -5.97 -4.98
CA ALA A 302 27.89 -5.31 -4.26
C ALA A 302 27.50 -5.10 -2.77
N PRO A 303 28.36 -5.46 -1.82
CA PRO A 303 28.11 -5.13 -0.42
C PRO A 303 28.07 -3.61 -0.26
N PRO A 304 27.19 -3.06 0.61
CA PRO A 304 27.41 -1.70 1.09
C PRO A 304 28.84 -1.65 1.65
N TYR A 305 29.58 -0.60 1.30
CA TYR A 305 31.01 -0.40 1.59
C TYR A 305 31.46 -1.13 2.87
N ARG A 306 32.56 -1.91 2.83
CA ARG A 306 32.99 -2.81 3.92
C ARG A 306 33.04 -2.14 5.32
N HIS A 307 33.13 -0.81 5.38
CA HIS A 307 33.23 0.01 6.59
C HIS A 307 31.91 0.67 7.04
N VAL A 308 30.80 0.53 6.30
CA VAL A 308 29.51 1.16 6.65
C VAL A 308 28.80 0.35 7.74
N THR A 309 28.73 0.93 8.94
CA THR A 309 28.02 0.37 10.09
C THR A 309 26.53 0.74 10.10
N GLN A 310 26.20 1.92 9.57
CA GLN A 310 24.85 2.45 9.40
C GLN A 310 24.75 3.33 8.16
N LEU A 311 23.55 3.46 7.60
CA LEU A 311 23.28 4.25 6.40
C LEU A 311 21.96 5.02 6.58
N PRO A 312 21.82 6.27 6.09
CA PRO A 312 20.51 6.89 5.97
C PRO A 312 19.56 6.04 5.12
N ILE A 313 18.31 5.87 5.55
CA ILE A 313 17.34 5.06 4.80
C ILE A 313 17.01 5.66 3.43
N SER A 314 17.21 6.96 3.28
CA SER A 314 17.11 7.68 2.01
C SER A 314 18.11 7.16 0.98
N GLU A 315 19.27 6.68 1.38
CA GLU A 315 20.32 6.17 0.49
C GLU A 315 20.13 4.71 0.08
N LEU A 316 19.13 4.00 0.64
CA LEU A 316 18.85 2.61 0.26
C LEU A 316 18.63 2.45 -1.25
N HIS A 317 18.12 3.48 -1.93
CA HIS A 317 17.94 3.48 -3.39
C HIS A 317 19.22 3.14 -4.17
N ARG A 318 20.41 3.45 -3.64
CA ARG A 318 21.69 3.17 -4.33
C ARG A 318 21.92 1.68 -4.56
N PHE A 319 21.32 0.82 -3.74
CA PHE A 319 21.46 -0.63 -3.87
C PHE A 319 20.41 -1.24 -4.80
N LEU A 320 19.48 -0.42 -5.31
CA LEU A 320 18.23 -0.91 -5.80
C LEU A 320 17.82 -0.20 -7.08
N GLN A 321 17.89 -0.94 -8.18
CA GLN A 321 17.52 -0.45 -9.48
C GLN A 321 16.06 -0.80 -9.74
N LYS A 322 15.33 0.19 -10.25
CA LYS A 322 13.95 0.06 -10.70
C LYS A 322 13.91 0.56 -12.13
N SER A 323 13.54 -0.31 -13.05
CA SER A 323 13.44 0.03 -14.47
C SER A 323 12.03 -0.27 -14.98
N PRO A 324 11.52 0.52 -15.93
CA PRO A 324 10.31 0.13 -16.68
C PRO A 324 10.48 -1.27 -17.26
N MET A 325 9.42 -2.06 -17.26
CA MET A 325 9.40 -3.29 -18.04
C MET A 325 9.44 -2.91 -19.53
N THR A 326 10.56 -3.14 -20.21
CA THR A 326 10.62 -3.06 -21.66
C THR A 326 9.91 -4.30 -22.20
N HIS A 327 8.76 -4.13 -22.84
CA HIS A 327 8.20 -5.21 -23.63
C HIS A 327 9.20 -5.51 -24.75
N GLY A 328 9.82 -6.70 -24.70
CA GLY A 328 10.60 -7.20 -25.82
C GLY A 328 9.70 -7.27 -27.03
N GLY A 329 9.91 -6.35 -27.98
CA GLY A 329 9.50 -6.59 -29.35
C GLY A 329 10.33 -7.75 -29.87
N SER A 330 9.76 -8.95 -29.88
CA SER A 330 10.21 -9.99 -30.80
C SER A 330 9.66 -9.64 -32.17
N SER A 331 10.31 -8.69 -32.86
CA SER A 331 10.30 -8.64 -34.31
C SER A 331 11.45 -9.53 -34.78
N SER A 332 11.19 -10.82 -34.88
CA SER A 332 11.99 -11.75 -35.69
C SER A 332 11.15 -12.19 -36.88
N THR A 333 11.19 -11.35 -37.91
CA THR A 333 10.85 -11.56 -39.32
C THR A 333 11.64 -10.44 -40.00
N THR A 334 12.69 -10.66 -40.77
CA THR A 334 13.15 -11.78 -41.61
C THR A 334 14.67 -11.74 -41.67
#